data_AF-A0A6J5DL62-F1
#
_entry.id   AF-A0A6J5DL62-F1
#
_cell.length_a   1.000
_cell.length_b   1.000
_cell.length_c   1.000
_cell.angle_alpha   90.00
_cell.angle_beta   90.00
_cell.angle_gamma   90.00
#
_symmetry.space_group_name_H-M   'P 1'
#
loop_
_entity.id
_entity.type
_entity.pdbx_description
1 polymer ?
#
loop_
_entity_poly.entity_id
_entity_poly.type
_entity_poly.pdbx_seq_one_letter_code
_entity_poly.pdbx_strand_id
1 'polypeptide(L)'
;MTDVAHEPVPPDSSASTRLAAPNAPSSIAAFDAARAESIETSREAGNIHLDQIPWYVETMRGREIFYVHDPKVRGVIRTVGNNGSIYVDWVDAYSAEKELASSVQDGKRTVFRSSLGPCDYKDYALIQPANAPAISTRRNEQESAFYG
;
A
#
# COMPACT_ATOMS: atom_id res chain seq x y z
N MET A 1 -32.51 -69.12 -20.40
CA MET A 1 -32.41 -67.65 -20.51
C MET A 1 -32.71 -67.12 -19.12
N THR A 2 -31.66 -66.78 -18.38
CA THR A 2 -31.74 -66.34 -16.98
C THR A 2 -32.17 -64.88 -16.93
N ASP A 3 -33.32 -64.63 -16.31
CA ASP A 3 -33.82 -63.31 -15.90
C ASP A 3 -32.81 -62.65 -14.96
N VAL A 4 -32.22 -61.53 -15.40
CA VAL A 4 -31.38 -60.66 -14.57
C VAL A 4 -32.26 -59.56 -14.03
N ALA A 5 -32.65 -59.69 -12.76
CA ALA A 5 -33.17 -58.59 -11.97
C ALA A 5 -32.03 -57.59 -11.70
N HIS A 6 -32.21 -56.32 -12.07
CA HIS A 6 -31.40 -55.23 -11.57
C HIS A 6 -32.30 -54.23 -10.84
N GLU A 7 -32.02 -54.07 -9.55
CA GLU A 7 -32.68 -53.23 -8.56
C GLU A 7 -32.41 -51.73 -8.83
N PRO A 8 -33.36 -50.81 -8.55
CA PRO A 8 -33.14 -49.37 -8.72
C PRO A 8 -32.50 -48.76 -7.46
N VAL A 9 -31.37 -48.08 -7.60
CA VAL A 9 -30.75 -47.28 -6.52
C VAL A 9 -31.17 -45.81 -6.62
N PRO A 10 -31.70 -45.17 -5.55
CA PRO A 10 -32.09 -43.75 -5.52
C PRO A 10 -30.89 -42.81 -5.20
N PRO A 11 -31.05 -41.47 -5.31
CA PRO A 11 -29.95 -40.56 -5.61
C PRO A 11 -29.26 -40.01 -4.36
N ASP A 12 -27.93 -39.99 -4.34
CA ASP A 12 -27.16 -39.21 -3.38
C ASP A 12 -26.62 -37.92 -4.03
N SER A 13 -27.27 -36.81 -3.66
CA SER A 13 -26.67 -35.48 -3.67
C SER A 13 -25.49 -35.47 -2.70
N SER A 14 -24.30 -35.05 -3.15
CA SER A 14 -23.38 -34.18 -2.39
C SER A 14 -22.09 -33.90 -3.15
N ALA A 15 -21.55 -32.70 -2.90
CA ALA A 15 -20.19 -32.25 -3.15
C ALA A 15 -19.83 -31.83 -4.58
N SER A 16 -20.19 -30.57 -4.85
CA SER A 16 -19.28 -29.58 -5.39
C SER A 16 -17.82 -29.87 -4.99
N THR A 17 -16.98 -30.18 -5.97
CA THR A 17 -15.62 -29.62 -6.07
C THR A 17 -15.28 -29.66 -7.55
N ARG A 18 -15.53 -28.55 -8.23
CA ARG A 18 -14.88 -28.26 -9.51
C ARG A 18 -13.38 -28.32 -9.23
N LEU A 19 -12.74 -29.43 -9.61
CA LEU A 19 -11.29 -29.54 -9.66
C LEU A 19 -10.80 -28.42 -10.59
N ALA A 20 -10.43 -27.29 -10.00
CA ALA A 20 -9.72 -26.24 -10.69
C ALA A 20 -8.38 -26.85 -11.10
N ALA A 21 -8.19 -26.97 -12.41
CA ALA A 21 -6.96 -27.48 -12.98
C ALA A 21 -5.76 -26.68 -12.44
N PRO A 22 -4.67 -27.34 -12.02
CA PRO A 22 -3.43 -26.65 -11.77
C PRO A 22 -2.91 -26.18 -13.12
N ASN A 23 -2.44 -24.93 -13.22
CA ASN A 23 -1.85 -24.32 -14.41
C ASN A 23 -2.83 -23.61 -15.37
N ALA A 24 -3.46 -22.53 -14.91
CA ALA A 24 -3.70 -21.38 -15.80
C ALA A 24 -2.50 -20.44 -15.66
N PRO A 25 -1.78 -20.05 -16.73
CA PRO A 25 -0.84 -18.94 -16.64
C PRO A 25 -1.65 -17.73 -16.16
N SER A 26 -1.25 -17.10 -15.07
CA SER A 26 -1.87 -15.84 -14.62
C SER A 26 -1.74 -14.85 -15.76
N SER A 27 -2.83 -14.58 -16.47
CA SER A 27 -2.81 -13.63 -17.58
C SER A 27 -2.38 -12.26 -17.04
N ILE A 28 -1.50 -11.57 -17.75
CA ILE A 28 -1.06 -10.21 -17.39
C ILE A 28 -2.27 -9.30 -17.14
N ALA A 29 -3.33 -9.45 -17.95
CA ALA A 29 -4.59 -8.74 -17.79
C ALA A 29 -5.28 -8.98 -16.43
N ALA A 30 -5.26 -10.22 -15.93
CA ALA A 30 -5.83 -10.53 -14.61
C ALA A 30 -5.01 -9.91 -13.47
N PHE A 31 -3.68 -9.86 -13.61
CA PHE A 31 -2.81 -9.19 -12.65
C PHE A 31 -3.05 -7.67 -12.64
N ASP A 32 -3.11 -7.04 -13.82
CA ASP A 32 -3.38 -5.61 -13.95
C ASP A 32 -4.75 -5.23 -13.39
N ALA A 33 -5.77 -6.08 -13.60
CA ALA A 33 -7.11 -5.88 -13.05
C ALA A 33 -7.10 -5.94 -11.52
N ALA A 34 -6.45 -6.95 -10.91
CA ALA A 34 -6.36 -7.06 -9.46
C ALA A 34 -5.58 -5.89 -8.83
N ARG A 35 -4.52 -5.43 -9.51
CA ARG A 35 -3.78 -4.23 -9.11
C ARG A 35 -4.66 -2.99 -9.17
N ALA A 36 -5.43 -2.80 -10.25
CA ALA A 36 -6.33 -1.66 -10.39
C ALA A 36 -7.42 -1.65 -9.30
N GLU A 37 -8.02 -2.81 -9.03
CA GLU A 37 -9.04 -2.99 -7.99
C GLU A 37 -8.52 -2.62 -6.60
N SER A 38 -7.29 -3.02 -6.26
CA SER A 38 -6.69 -2.72 -4.97
C SER A 38 -6.44 -1.21 -4.79
N ILE A 39 -6.02 -0.54 -5.87
CA ILE A 39 -5.83 0.92 -5.89
C ILE A 39 -7.18 1.64 -5.76
N GLU A 40 -8.20 1.19 -6.49
CA GLU A 40 -9.55 1.76 -6.42
C GLU A 40 -10.12 1.61 -5.00
N THR A 41 -10.08 0.41 -4.44
CA THR A 41 -10.52 0.13 -3.06
C THR A 41 -9.81 1.03 -2.03
N SER A 42 -8.49 1.22 -2.19
CA SER A 42 -7.72 2.10 -1.32
C SER A 42 -8.17 3.57 -1.43
N ARG A 43 -8.46 4.04 -2.65
CA ARG A 43 -8.96 5.40 -2.89
C ARG A 43 -10.37 5.59 -2.33
N GLU A 44 -11.24 4.59 -2.49
CA GLU A 44 -12.60 4.60 -1.91
C GLU A 44 -12.57 4.59 -0.38
N ALA A 45 -11.58 3.95 0.23
CA ALA A 45 -11.32 4.02 1.66
C ALA A 45 -10.82 5.39 2.14
N GLY A 46 -10.61 6.35 1.22
CA GLY A 46 -10.18 7.71 1.53
C GLY A 46 -8.66 7.87 1.68
N ASN A 47 -7.87 6.89 1.23
CA ASN A 47 -6.42 7.01 1.25
C ASN A 47 -5.95 8.01 0.18
N ILE A 48 -4.93 8.81 0.53
CA ILE A 48 -4.31 9.77 -0.38
C ILE A 48 -3.06 9.12 -0.98
N HIS A 49 -3.08 8.90 -2.28
CA HIS A 49 -1.97 8.27 -3.02
C HIS A 49 -0.91 9.31 -3.41
N LEU A 50 0.31 8.86 -3.65
CA LEU A 50 1.42 9.77 -3.99
C LEU A 50 1.20 10.51 -5.32
N ASP A 51 0.41 9.94 -6.24
CA ASP A 51 0.06 10.59 -7.52
C ASP A 51 -0.93 11.76 -7.35
N GLN A 52 -1.58 11.86 -6.19
CA GLN A 52 -2.56 12.90 -5.89
C GLN A 52 -1.97 14.14 -5.20
N ILE A 53 -0.68 14.11 -4.85
CA ILE A 53 0.00 15.21 -4.16
C ILE A 53 1.11 15.81 -5.03
N PRO A 54 1.35 17.13 -4.97
CA PRO A 54 2.49 17.73 -5.65
C PRO A 54 3.81 17.13 -5.18
N TRP A 55 4.71 16.85 -6.12
CA TRP A 55 6.02 16.23 -5.87
C TRP A 55 7.08 17.19 -5.29
N TYR A 56 6.64 18.26 -4.62
CA TYR A 56 7.56 19.17 -3.95
C TYR A 56 8.12 18.51 -2.69
N VAL A 57 9.45 18.66 -2.48
CA VAL A 57 10.14 18.10 -1.31
C VAL A 57 9.47 18.51 -0.01
N GLU A 58 9.04 19.77 0.10
CA GLU A 58 8.38 20.31 1.30
C GLU A 58 7.02 19.64 1.58
N THR A 59 6.34 19.15 0.54
CA THR A 59 5.04 18.47 0.66
C THR A 59 5.20 17.00 1.04
N MET A 60 6.22 16.33 0.49
CA MET A 60 6.38 14.88 0.60
C MET A 60 7.33 14.45 1.72
N ARG A 61 8.38 15.22 2.01
CA ARG A 61 9.41 14.83 2.99
C ARG A 61 8.82 14.59 4.37
N GLY A 62 9.24 13.50 5.00
CA GLY A 62 8.81 13.09 6.34
C GLY A 62 7.44 12.42 6.39
N ARG A 63 6.74 12.30 5.25
CA ARG A 63 5.48 11.57 5.20
C ARG A 63 5.74 10.06 5.25
N GLU A 64 4.95 9.39 6.08
CA GLU A 64 4.89 7.94 6.13
C GLU A 64 4.01 7.41 5.01
N ILE A 65 4.44 6.33 4.36
CA ILE A 65 3.72 5.67 3.27
C ILE A 65 3.60 4.18 3.53
N PHE A 66 2.59 3.57 2.92
CA PHE A 66 2.45 2.12 2.82
C PHE A 66 2.17 1.69 1.38
N TYR A 67 2.56 0.47 1.04
CA TYR A 67 2.24 -0.15 -0.24
C TYR A 67 0.81 -0.70 -0.20
N VAL A 68 -0.02 -0.32 -1.18
CA VAL A 68 -1.45 -0.61 -1.18
C VAL A 68 -1.74 -2.11 -1.30
N HIS A 69 -0.89 -2.84 -2.02
CA HIS A 69 -1.06 -4.28 -2.24
C HIS A 69 -0.50 -5.13 -1.09
N ASP A 70 0.33 -4.53 -0.23
CA ASP A 70 0.82 -5.15 1.00
C ASP A 70 1.08 -4.08 2.08
N PRO A 71 0.08 -3.79 2.94
CA PRO A 71 0.17 -2.73 3.94
C PRO A 71 1.29 -2.91 4.98
N LYS A 72 1.95 -4.06 5.02
CA LYS A 72 3.13 -4.30 5.86
C LYS A 72 4.36 -3.58 5.33
N VAL A 73 4.45 -3.34 4.03
CA VAL A 73 5.54 -2.57 3.42
C VAL A 73 5.32 -1.11 3.74
N ARG A 74 6.19 -0.54 4.59
CA ARG A 74 6.07 0.83 5.11
C ARG A 74 7.39 1.58 4.99
N GLY A 75 7.30 2.87 4.72
CA GLY A 75 8.47 3.72 4.55
C GLY A 75 8.22 5.18 4.91
N VAL A 76 9.30 5.94 5.03
CA VAL A 76 9.28 7.39 5.27
C VAL A 76 9.95 8.08 4.10
N ILE A 77 9.27 9.05 3.49
CA ILE A 77 9.86 9.81 2.39
C ILE A 77 11.00 10.68 2.91
N ARG A 78 12.22 10.45 2.40
CA ARG A 78 13.41 11.19 2.77
C ARG A 78 13.53 12.51 2.03
N THR A 79 13.32 12.46 0.71
CA THR A 79 13.44 13.61 -0.21
C THR A 79 12.81 13.26 -1.55
N VAL A 80 12.61 14.27 -2.40
CA VAL A 80 12.23 14.11 -3.81
C VAL A 80 13.37 14.67 -4.68
N GLY A 81 13.71 13.95 -5.74
CA GLY A 81 14.70 14.36 -6.74
C GLY A 81 14.08 15.27 -7.80
N ASN A 82 14.92 16.05 -8.49
CA ASN A 82 14.48 16.96 -9.55
C ASN A 82 13.85 16.26 -10.76
N ASN A 83 14.07 14.95 -10.91
CA ASN A 83 13.46 14.10 -11.92
C ASN A 83 12.11 13.49 -11.48
N GLY A 84 11.58 13.93 -10.32
CA GLY A 84 10.39 13.38 -9.69
C GLY A 84 10.67 12.18 -8.79
N SER A 85 11.79 11.48 -8.89
CA SER A 85 12.04 10.27 -8.09
C SER A 85 11.93 10.54 -6.59
N ILE A 86 11.11 9.76 -5.89
CA ILE A 86 10.91 9.89 -4.44
C ILE A 86 11.85 8.91 -3.75
N TYR A 87 12.69 9.39 -2.85
CA TYR A 87 13.59 8.54 -2.07
C TYR A 87 12.95 8.19 -0.74
N VAL A 88 12.87 6.90 -0.44
CA VAL A 88 12.16 6.38 0.73
C VAL A 88 13.14 5.63 1.62
N ASP A 89 13.12 5.95 2.92
CA ASP A 89 13.77 5.15 3.96
C ASP A 89 12.76 4.13 4.49
N TRP A 90 13.01 2.84 4.27
CA TRP A 90 12.11 1.76 4.68
C TRP A 90 12.24 1.44 6.16
N VAL A 91 11.11 1.16 6.83
CA VAL A 91 11.06 1.09 8.30
C VAL A 91 11.65 -0.21 8.87
N ASP A 92 11.67 -1.28 8.07
CA ASP A 92 12.16 -2.60 8.47
C ASP A 92 12.76 -3.37 7.29
N ALA A 93 13.41 -4.50 7.61
CA ALA A 93 14.07 -5.35 6.62
C ALA A 93 13.07 -6.00 5.64
N TYR A 94 11.82 -6.23 6.05
CA TYR A 94 10.80 -6.80 5.17
C TYR A 94 10.43 -5.82 4.06
N SER A 95 10.15 -4.57 4.44
CA SER A 95 9.88 -3.47 3.53
C SER A 95 11.09 -3.21 2.62
N ALA A 96 12.30 -3.23 3.19
CA ALA A 96 13.54 -3.07 2.43
C ALA A 96 13.74 -4.17 1.38
N GLU A 97 13.49 -5.43 1.72
CA GLU A 97 13.61 -6.56 0.80
C GLU A 97 12.61 -6.47 -0.35
N LYS A 98 11.34 -6.17 -0.03
CA LYS A 98 10.27 -6.01 -1.03
C LYS A 98 10.57 -4.89 -2.03
N GLU A 99 11.17 -3.82 -1.53
CA GLU A 99 11.45 -2.61 -2.31
C GLU A 99 12.87 -2.54 -2.85
N LEU A 100 13.57 -3.69 -2.83
CA LEU A 100 14.92 -3.87 -3.35
C LEU A 100 15.88 -2.79 -2.84
N ALA A 101 15.70 -2.41 -1.58
CA ALA A 101 16.40 -1.31 -0.97
C ALA A 101 17.85 -1.66 -0.67
N SER A 102 18.71 -0.67 -0.87
CA SER A 102 20.12 -0.78 -0.51
C SER A 102 20.37 -0.20 0.87
N SER A 103 21.35 -0.75 1.57
CA SER A 103 21.86 -0.19 2.82
C SER A 103 22.68 1.08 2.53
N VAL A 104 22.33 2.19 3.17
CA VAL A 104 22.96 3.51 2.97
C VAL A 104 23.32 4.12 4.33
N GLN A 105 24.50 4.74 4.42
CA GLN A 105 24.89 5.54 5.59
C GLN A 105 24.21 6.91 5.55
N ASP A 106 23.40 7.22 6.57
CA ASP A 106 22.75 8.53 6.79
C ASP A 106 23.34 9.13 8.09
N GLY A 107 24.49 9.78 7.96
CA GLY A 107 25.26 10.26 9.11
C GLY A 107 25.88 9.11 9.91
N LYS A 108 25.46 8.94 11.17
CA LYS A 108 25.97 7.87 12.05
C LYS A 108 25.13 6.59 12.03
N ARG A 109 24.02 6.57 11.29
CA ARG A 109 23.09 5.44 11.20
C ARG A 109 23.08 4.84 9.81
N THR A 110 22.84 3.55 9.74
CA THR A 110 22.54 2.83 8.51
C THR A 110 21.03 2.81 8.30
N VAL A 111 20.56 3.13 7.10
CA VAL A 111 19.14 3.05 6.69
C VAL A 111 19.00 2.20 5.43
N PHE A 112 17.82 1.65 5.19
CA PHE A 112 17.50 0.98 3.92
C PHE A 112 16.77 1.95 3.01
N ARG A 113 17.35 2.26 1.85
CA ARG A 113 16.81 3.26 0.92
C ARG A 113 16.67 2.72 -0.49
N SER A 114 15.54 3.01 -1.10
CA SER A 114 15.32 2.90 -2.55
C SER A 114 14.61 4.16 -3.07
N SER A 115 14.31 4.17 -4.37
CA SER A 115 13.59 5.25 -5.02
C SER A 115 12.36 4.73 -5.75
N LEU A 116 11.27 5.48 -5.64
CA LEU A 116 10.03 5.25 -6.38
C LEU A 116 9.96 6.18 -7.59
N GLY A 117 9.58 5.64 -8.74
CA GLY A 117 9.35 6.41 -9.97
C GLY A 117 7.89 6.85 -10.11
N PRO A 118 7.58 7.78 -11.04
CA PRO A 118 6.21 8.25 -11.27
C PRO A 118 5.19 7.16 -11.55
N CYS A 119 5.60 6.04 -12.17
CA CYS A 119 4.72 4.91 -12.45
C CYS A 119 4.25 4.17 -11.19
N ASP A 120 5.01 4.27 -10.09
CA ASP A 120 4.78 3.56 -8.83
C ASP A 120 3.90 4.35 -7.87
N TYR A 121 3.75 5.67 -8.06
CA TYR A 121 3.10 6.55 -7.08
C TYR A 121 1.67 6.14 -6.72
N LYS A 122 0.93 5.58 -7.68
CA LYS A 122 -0.44 5.10 -7.45
C LYS A 122 -0.51 3.84 -6.58
N ASP A 123 0.59 3.12 -6.38
CA ASP A 123 0.62 1.94 -5.51
C ASP A 123 0.99 2.28 -4.07
N TYR A 124 1.32 3.55 -3.79
CA TYR A 124 1.69 4.02 -2.48
C TYR A 124 0.71 5.05 -1.97
N ALA A 125 0.25 4.84 -0.74
CA ALA A 125 -0.63 5.74 -0.05
C ALA A 125 0.02 6.29 1.21
N LEU A 126 -0.37 7.50 1.56
CA LEU A 126 0.06 8.17 2.79
C LEU A 126 -0.58 7.46 3.99
N ILE A 127 0.25 7.14 4.98
CA ILE A 127 -0.24 6.76 6.31
C ILE A 127 -0.78 8.04 6.93
N GLN A 128 -2.09 8.14 7.00
CA GLN A 128 -2.73 9.25 7.69
C GLN A 128 -2.53 9.05 9.20
N PRO A 129 -2.03 10.05 9.95
CA PRO A 129 -2.08 9.99 11.39
C PRO A 129 -3.56 9.89 11.76
N ALA A 130 -3.98 8.72 12.26
CA ALA A 130 -5.38 8.41 12.55
C ALA A 130 -6.02 9.60 13.27
N ASN A 131 -6.94 10.31 12.59
CA ASN A 131 -7.64 11.53 13.05
C ASN A 131 -7.10 12.05 14.39
N ALA A 132 -5.96 12.73 14.36
CA ALA A 132 -5.49 13.42 15.55
C ALA A 132 -6.63 14.40 15.92
N PRO A 133 -7.24 14.30 17.11
CA PRO A 133 -8.25 15.26 17.50
C PRO A 133 -7.60 16.64 17.41
N ALA A 134 -8.28 17.58 16.75
CA ALA A 134 -7.77 18.93 16.58
C ALA A 134 -7.30 19.46 17.93
N ILE A 135 -5.98 19.53 18.13
CA ILE A 135 -5.41 20.31 19.22
C ILE A 135 -5.70 21.76 18.83
N SER A 136 -6.86 22.24 19.28
CA SER A 136 -7.21 23.66 19.30
C SER A 136 -6.06 24.37 20.00
N THR A 137 -5.14 24.89 19.18
CA THR A 137 -4.05 25.71 19.65
C THR A 137 -4.69 27.00 20.14
N ARG A 138 -5.04 27.07 21.42
CA ARG A 138 -5.10 28.36 22.11
C ARG A 138 -3.68 28.89 22.13
N ARG A 139 -3.32 29.61 21.08
CA ARG A 139 -2.11 30.41 21.05
C ARG A 139 -2.34 31.56 22.03
N ASN A 140 -1.43 31.64 23.00
CA ASN A 140 -1.34 32.66 24.03
C ASN A 140 -1.64 34.07 23.49
N GLU A 141 -2.76 34.64 23.90
CA GLU A 141 -2.90 36.09 24.03
C GLU A 141 -2.23 36.49 25.35
N GLN A 142 -0.91 36.65 25.30
CA GLN A 142 -0.15 37.24 26.40
C GLN A 142 0.83 38.26 25.81
N GLU A 143 0.29 39.21 25.04
CA GLU A 143 1.05 40.38 24.59
C GLU A 143 0.11 41.55 24.28
N SER A 144 -0.47 42.15 25.31
CA SER A 144 -1.00 43.53 25.28
C SER A 144 -1.50 43.97 26.65
N ALA A 145 -0.58 44.23 27.57
CA ALA A 145 -0.81 45.08 28.74
C ALA A 145 0.44 45.94 28.96
N PHE A 146 0.80 46.70 27.92
CA PHE A 146 1.75 47.80 28.00
C PHE A 146 1.20 48.92 27.11
N TYR A 147 0.10 49.52 27.56
CA TYR A 147 -0.37 50.90 27.30
C TYR A 147 -1.79 51.00 27.85
N GLY A 148 -1.96 51.74 28.95
CA GLY A 148 -3.21 51.97 29.66
C GLY A 148 -2.96 52.42 31.08
#